data_AF-T1JI67-F1
#
_entry.id   AF-T1JI67-F1
#
_cell.length_a   1.000
_cell.length_b   1.000
_cell.length_c   1.000
_cell.angle_alpha   90.00
_cell.angle_beta   90.00
_cell.angle_gamma   90.00
#
_symmetry.space_group_name_H-M   'P 1'
#
loop_
_entity.id
_entity.type
_entity.pdbx_description
1 polymer ?
#
loop_
_entity_poly.entity_id
_entity_poly.type
_entity_poly.pdbx_seq_one_letter_code
_entity_poly.pdbx_strand_id
1 'polypeptide(L)'
;MNPNNNPCEDFYDFVCGGYLEKTHIPDEKTSMSQFARLHEELTYQIKALVESENTEDKSEISKLAKDFYASCMNITRISELGLSPLDKIIKQVGGWPVLLGDKWNASDLDWKKLMYEFDKVDFSTDFFIGVGIIRDFKNNSRHTLA
;
A
#
# COMPACT_ATOMS: atom_id res chain seq x y z
N MET A 1 -22.21 22.85 8.71
CA MET A 1 -22.67 23.46 9.97
C MET A 1 -24.13 23.13 10.20
N ASN A 2 -24.48 22.78 11.43
CA ASN A 2 -25.84 22.68 11.94
C ASN A 2 -26.07 23.86 12.92
N PRO A 3 -26.57 25.02 12.44
CA PRO A 3 -26.68 26.22 13.27
C PRO A 3 -27.75 26.11 14.37
N ASN A 4 -28.58 25.06 14.34
CA ASN A 4 -29.62 24.84 15.34
C ASN A 4 -29.07 24.21 16.63
N ASN A 5 -27.86 23.66 16.62
CA ASN A 5 -27.24 23.07 17.80
C ASN A 5 -26.40 24.11 18.56
N ASN A 6 -26.36 24.02 19.89
CA ASN A 6 -25.59 24.96 20.71
C ASN A 6 -24.09 24.60 20.64
N PRO A 7 -23.20 25.50 20.16
CA PRO A 7 -21.77 25.21 20.06
C PRO A 7 -21.09 24.95 21.41
N CYS A 8 -21.66 25.41 22.51
CA CYS A 8 -21.14 25.15 23.86
C CYS A 8 -21.49 23.75 24.39
N GLU A 9 -22.46 23.06 23.77
CA GLU A 9 -22.90 21.72 24.17
C GLU A 9 -22.33 20.64 23.24
N ASP A 10 -22.43 20.86 21.93
CA ASP A 10 -21.81 20.00 20.91
C ASP A 10 -21.24 20.85 19.77
N PHE A 11 -19.98 21.25 19.97
CA PHE A 11 -19.25 22.02 18.97
C PHE A 11 -19.06 21.24 17.66
N TYR A 12 -18.95 19.90 17.72
CA TYR A 12 -18.71 19.08 16.54
C TYR A 12 -19.93 19.06 15.65
N ASP A 13 -21.12 18.79 16.18
CA ASP A 13 -22.34 18.83 15.37
C ASP A 13 -22.66 20.25 14.89
N PHE A 14 -22.42 21.29 15.71
CA PHE A 14 -22.58 22.67 15.27
C PHE A 14 -21.77 22.98 13.99
N VAL A 15 -20.49 22.58 13.94
CA VAL A 15 -19.63 22.85 12.77
C VAL A 15 -19.80 21.83 11.65
N CYS A 16 -19.89 20.54 11.96
CA CYS A 16 -19.86 19.42 11.02
C CYS A 16 -21.23 18.78 10.73
N GLY A 17 -22.27 19.01 11.52
CA GLY A 17 -23.57 18.32 11.42
C GLY A 17 -24.17 18.36 10.02
N GLY A 18 -24.24 19.54 9.40
CA GLY A 18 -24.71 19.65 8.00
C GLY A 18 -23.82 18.98 6.94
N TYR A 19 -22.55 18.66 7.24
CA TYR A 19 -21.73 17.79 6.38
C TYR A 19 -22.09 16.32 6.60
N LEU A 20 -22.30 15.89 7.85
CA LEU A 20 -22.70 14.52 8.16
C LEU A 20 -24.05 14.16 7.52
N GLU A 21 -25.02 15.06 7.56
CA GLU A 21 -26.34 14.84 6.93
C GLU A 21 -26.26 14.67 5.41
N LYS A 22 -25.32 15.34 4.75
CA LYS A 22 -25.19 15.36 3.28
C LYS A 22 -24.20 14.35 2.74
N THR A 23 -23.32 13.84 3.58
CA THR A 23 -22.22 12.98 3.15
C THR A 23 -22.60 11.53 3.34
N HIS A 24 -22.69 10.83 2.21
CA HIS A 24 -22.75 9.38 2.21
C HIS A 24 -21.34 8.81 2.09
N ILE A 25 -21.05 7.72 2.80
CA ILE A 25 -19.82 6.96 2.64
C ILE A 25 -20.06 5.96 1.50
N PRO A 26 -19.38 6.07 0.35
CA PRO A 26 -19.52 5.11 -0.75
C PRO A 26 -19.12 3.70 -0.34
N ASP A 27 -19.66 2.70 -1.04
CA ASP A 27 -19.42 1.28 -0.74
C ASP A 27 -17.94 0.88 -0.77
N GLU A 28 -17.12 1.56 -1.58
CA GLU A 28 -15.68 1.27 -1.65
C GLU A 28 -14.87 1.88 -0.50
N LYS A 29 -15.50 2.65 0.39
CA LYS A 29 -14.82 3.40 1.46
C LYS A 29 -15.36 3.03 2.84
N THR A 30 -14.47 3.00 3.82
CA THR A 30 -14.84 2.74 5.23
C THR A 30 -15.15 4.00 6.02
N SER A 31 -14.73 5.17 5.51
CA SER A 31 -14.97 6.47 6.14
C SER A 31 -14.92 7.59 5.11
N MET A 32 -15.54 8.73 5.43
CA MET A 32 -15.45 9.95 4.62
C MET A 32 -15.12 11.14 5.51
N SER A 33 -14.11 11.90 5.10
CA SER A 33 -13.70 13.14 5.74
C SER A 33 -13.32 14.17 4.68
N GLN A 34 -13.10 15.43 5.10
CA GLN A 34 -12.60 16.45 4.19
C GLN A 34 -11.23 16.08 3.61
N PHE A 35 -10.37 15.42 4.39
CA PHE A 35 -9.08 14.92 3.92
C PHE A 35 -9.24 13.78 2.91
N ALA A 36 -10.19 12.87 3.12
CA ALA A 36 -10.47 11.81 2.16
C ALA A 36 -10.93 12.38 0.81
N ARG A 37 -11.77 13.42 0.82
CA ARG A 37 -12.21 14.12 -0.40
C ARG A 37 -11.06 14.82 -1.12
N LEU A 38 -10.22 15.54 -0.38
CA LEU A 38 -9.04 16.20 -0.95
C LEU A 38 -8.06 15.20 -1.54
N HIS A 39 -7.84 14.07 -0.86
CA HIS A 39 -6.96 13.02 -1.35
C HIS A 39 -7.49 12.39 -2.64
N GLU A 40 -8.80 12.16 -2.73
CA GLU A 40 -9.43 11.66 -3.95
C GLU A 40 -9.26 12.64 -5.13
N GLU A 41 -9.52 13.92 -4.91
CA GLU A 41 -9.31 14.96 -5.94
C GLU A 41 -7.85 15.00 -6.41
N LEU A 42 -6.91 14.93 -5.47
CA LEU A 42 -5.48 14.86 -5.79
C LEU A 42 -5.14 13.60 -6.60
N THR A 43 -5.68 12.44 -6.22
CA THR A 43 -5.45 11.19 -6.94
C THR A 43 -5.99 11.26 -8.38
N TYR A 44 -7.14 11.91 -8.62
CA TYR A 44 -7.64 12.15 -9.98
C TYR A 44 -6.70 13.04 -10.80
N GLN A 45 -6.14 14.08 -10.20
CA GLN A 45 -5.16 14.93 -10.87
C GLN A 45 -3.88 14.15 -11.20
N ILE A 46 -3.36 13.35 -10.26
CA ILE A 46 -2.19 12.49 -10.49
C ILE A 46 -2.47 11.49 -11.61
N LYS A 47 -3.65 10.86 -11.61
CA LYS A 47 -4.09 9.96 -12.68
C LYS A 47 -4.04 10.64 -14.04
N ALA A 48 -4.62 11.84 -14.15
CA ALA A 48 -4.61 12.60 -15.40
C ALA A 48 -3.19 12.92 -15.87
N LEU A 49 -2.26 13.19 -14.96
CA LEU A 49 -0.85 13.43 -15.28
C LEU A 49 -0.14 12.18 -15.80
N VAL A 50 -0.32 11.02 -15.16
CA VAL A 50 0.34 9.77 -15.58
C VAL A 50 -0.26 9.17 -16.86
N GLU A 51 -1.54 9.43 -17.13
CA GLU A 51 -2.21 9.03 -18.37
C GLU A 51 -1.98 10.01 -19.53
N SER A 52 -1.41 11.18 -19.27
CA SER A 52 -1.17 12.17 -20.32
C SER A 52 -0.13 11.69 -21.34
N GLU A 53 -0.46 11.85 -22.63
CA GLU A 53 0.45 11.57 -23.75
C GLU A 53 1.47 12.69 -23.98
N ASN A 54 1.76 13.54 -22.99
CA ASN A 54 2.66 14.67 -23.17
C ASN A 54 4.07 14.19 -23.54
N THR A 55 4.42 14.31 -24.83
CA THR A 55 5.68 13.88 -25.42
C THR A 55 6.81 14.90 -25.21
N GLU A 56 6.50 16.08 -24.68
CA GLU A 56 7.49 17.12 -24.38
C GLU A 56 8.24 16.84 -23.06
N ASP A 57 7.65 16.07 -22.15
CA ASP A 57 8.29 15.65 -20.91
C ASP A 57 9.33 14.55 -21.18
N LYS A 58 10.61 14.94 -21.11
CA LYS A 58 11.77 14.05 -21.33
C LYS A 58 12.35 13.49 -20.04
N SER A 59 11.69 13.68 -18.89
CA SER A 59 12.19 13.18 -17.60
C SER A 59 12.12 11.65 -17.54
N GLU A 60 13.25 11.00 -17.27
CA GLU A 60 13.30 9.54 -17.07
C GLU A 60 12.45 9.09 -15.88
N ILE A 61 12.38 9.91 -14.81
CA ILE A 61 11.57 9.62 -13.62
C ILE A 61 10.08 9.67 -13.97
N SER A 62 9.67 10.67 -14.75
CA SER A 62 8.29 10.80 -15.22
C SER A 62 7.91 9.59 -16.08
N LYS A 63 8.77 9.21 -17.03
CA LYS A 63 8.58 8.03 -17.85
C LYS A 63 8.44 6.76 -17.01
N LEU A 64 9.32 6.54 -16.04
CA LEU A 64 9.24 5.37 -15.15
C LEU A 64 7.92 5.32 -14.38
N ALA A 65 7.44 6.45 -13.86
CA ALA A 65 6.17 6.52 -13.16
C ALA A 65 4.98 6.17 -14.07
N LYS A 66 4.99 6.67 -15.32
CA LYS A 66 3.96 6.36 -16.33
C LYS A 66 3.99 4.89 -16.74
N ASP A 67 5.16 4.35 -17.03
CA ASP A 67 5.35 2.94 -17.40
C ASP A 67 4.90 2.01 -16.26
N PHE A 68 5.24 2.36 -15.01
CA PHE A 68 4.80 1.63 -13.82
C PHE A 68 3.27 1.66 -13.68
N TYR A 69 2.63 2.83 -13.82
CA TYR A 69 1.18 2.96 -13.81
C TYR A 69 0.53 2.11 -14.92
N ALA A 70 1.02 2.20 -16.14
CA ALA A 70 0.51 1.43 -17.27
C ALA A 70 0.64 -0.09 -17.05
N SER A 71 1.72 -0.55 -16.40
CA SER A 71 1.89 -1.96 -16.05
C SER A 71 0.83 -2.45 -15.05
N CYS A 72 0.46 -1.61 -14.07
CA CYS A 72 -0.58 -1.90 -13.08
C CYS A 72 -1.98 -1.92 -13.70
N MET A 73 -2.25 -1.02 -14.65
CA MET A 73 -3.55 -0.91 -15.31
C MET A 73 -3.80 -1.99 -16.38
N ASN A 74 -2.78 -2.76 -16.79
CA ASN A 74 -2.91 -3.80 -17.79
C ASN A 74 -3.50 -5.11 -17.21
N ILE A 75 -4.81 -5.06 -16.91
CA ILE A 75 -5.56 -6.18 -16.33
C ILE A 75 -5.53 -7.43 -17.24
N THR A 76 -5.51 -7.24 -18.56
CA THR A 76 -5.37 -8.35 -19.52
C THR A 76 -4.09 -9.12 -19.28
N ARG A 77 -2.94 -8.44 -19.19
CA ARG A 77 -1.66 -9.07 -18.94
C ARG A 77 -1.60 -9.73 -17.57
N ILE A 78 -2.16 -9.10 -16.54
CA ILE A 78 -2.25 -9.67 -15.19
C ILE A 78 -3.05 -10.98 -15.22
N SER A 79 -4.19 -10.99 -15.93
CA SER A 79 -5.06 -12.16 -16.05
C SER A 79 -4.39 -13.30 -16.83
N GLU A 80 -3.66 -12.98 -17.91
CA GLU A 80 -2.88 -13.96 -18.68
C GLU A 80 -1.77 -14.62 -17.85
N LEU A 81 -1.09 -13.86 -17.01
CA LEU A 81 -0.03 -14.38 -16.14
C LEU A 81 -0.59 -15.29 -15.04
N GLY A 82 -1.80 -15.01 -14.58
CA GLY A 82 -2.46 -15.74 -13.50
C GLY A 82 -1.57 -15.82 -12.26
N LEU A 83 -1.53 -17.00 -11.62
CA LEU A 83 -0.74 -17.23 -10.41
C LEU A 83 0.75 -17.50 -10.68
N SER A 84 1.18 -17.52 -11.95
CA SER A 84 2.54 -17.90 -12.31
C SER A 84 3.63 -17.05 -11.63
N PRO A 85 3.49 -15.70 -11.52
CA PRO A 85 4.48 -14.89 -10.79
C PRO A 85 4.53 -15.24 -9.30
N LEU A 86 3.38 -15.44 -8.67
CA LEU A 86 3.29 -15.79 -7.24
C LEU A 86 3.87 -17.19 -6.96
N ASP A 87 3.59 -18.18 -7.80
CA ASP A 87 4.14 -19.53 -7.67
C ASP A 87 5.67 -19.56 -7.76
N LYS A 88 6.26 -18.71 -8.62
CA LYS A 88 7.73 -18.54 -8.68
C LYS A 88 8.29 -18.00 -7.36
N ILE A 89 7.66 -16.98 -6.80
CA ILE A 89 8.09 -16.38 -5.52
C ILE A 89 7.95 -17.41 -4.40
N ILE A 90 6.80 -18.10 -4.30
CA ILE A 90 6.56 -19.13 -3.28
C ILE A 90 7.64 -20.21 -3.35
N LYS A 91 8.01 -20.67 -4.54
CA LYS A 91 9.08 -21.67 -4.73
C LYS A 91 10.45 -21.12 -4.32
N GLN A 92 10.75 -19.86 -4.63
CA GLN A 92 12.00 -19.21 -4.28
C GLN A 92 12.18 -19.10 -2.76
N VAL A 93 11.12 -18.80 -2.02
CA VAL A 93 11.18 -18.62 -0.55
C VAL A 93 11.04 -19.92 0.24
N GLY A 94 11.08 -21.10 -0.40
CA GLY A 94 11.07 -22.39 0.29
C GLY A 94 9.72 -23.13 0.30
N GLY A 95 8.75 -22.64 -0.46
CA GLY A 95 7.44 -23.29 -0.64
C GLY A 95 6.44 -22.98 0.46
N TRP A 96 5.17 -23.31 0.19
CA TRP A 96 4.08 -23.12 1.15
C TRP A 96 3.50 -24.47 1.57
N PRO A 97 3.61 -24.88 2.85
CA PRO A 97 3.13 -26.19 3.31
C PRO A 97 1.71 -26.56 2.87
N VAL A 98 0.78 -25.60 2.87
CA VAL A 98 -0.63 -25.86 2.48
C VAL A 98 -0.79 -26.27 1.00
N LEU A 99 0.13 -25.81 0.13
CA LEU A 99 0.11 -26.13 -1.30
C LEU A 99 0.86 -27.42 -1.61
N LEU A 100 1.88 -27.75 -0.83
CA LEU A 100 2.81 -28.85 -1.08
C LEU A 100 2.46 -30.13 -0.32
N GLY A 101 1.72 -30.03 0.79
CA GLY A 101 1.32 -31.16 1.63
C GLY A 101 2.53 -32.00 2.06
N ASP A 102 2.44 -33.31 1.87
CA ASP A 102 3.48 -34.27 2.24
C ASP A 102 4.83 -34.06 1.52
N LYS A 103 4.86 -33.26 0.43
CA LYS A 103 6.11 -32.91 -0.26
C LYS A 103 6.91 -31.83 0.45
N TRP A 104 6.33 -31.17 1.45
CA TRP A 104 6.99 -30.14 2.22
C TRP A 104 7.51 -30.71 3.55
N ASN A 105 8.81 -30.57 3.78
CA ASN A 105 9.47 -31.13 4.95
C ASN A 105 9.67 -30.05 6.03
N ALA A 106 8.95 -30.20 7.15
CA ALA A 106 9.05 -29.29 8.28
C ALA A 106 10.44 -29.26 8.92
N SER A 107 11.18 -30.36 8.86
CA SER A 107 12.53 -30.43 9.44
C SER A 107 13.56 -29.58 8.69
N ASP A 108 13.27 -29.21 7.45
CA ASP A 108 14.16 -28.37 6.63
C ASP A 108 13.93 -26.87 6.87
N LEU A 109 12.95 -26.50 7.70
CA LEU A 109 12.61 -25.11 7.96
C LEU A 109 13.64 -24.45 8.90
N ASP A 110 14.48 -23.58 8.32
CA ASP A 110 15.23 -22.56 9.07
C ASP A 110 14.54 -21.21 8.92
N TRP A 111 13.88 -20.76 9.99
CA TRP A 111 13.12 -19.50 10.00
C TRP A 111 14.00 -18.26 9.72
N LYS A 112 15.29 -18.28 10.07
CA LYS A 112 16.20 -17.16 9.78
C LYS A 112 16.51 -17.09 8.30
N LYS A 113 16.74 -18.25 7.69
CA LYS A 113 16.94 -18.36 6.24
C LYS A 113 15.66 -17.97 5.50
N LEU A 114 14.50 -18.36 6.01
CA LEU A 114 13.21 -17.94 5.46
C LEU A 114 13.09 -16.41 5.46
N MET A 115 13.33 -15.75 6.60
CA MET A 115 13.33 -14.28 6.68
C MET A 115 14.30 -13.65 5.68
N TYR A 116 15.49 -14.22 5.53
CA TYR A 116 16.48 -13.74 4.55
C TYR A 116 16.03 -13.91 3.08
N GLU A 117 15.39 -15.02 2.74
CA GLU A 117 14.87 -15.22 1.37
C GLU A 117 13.65 -14.33 1.09
N PHE A 118 12.83 -14.00 2.09
CA PHE A 118 11.75 -13.02 1.97
C PHE A 118 12.29 -11.59 1.77
N ASP A 119 13.34 -11.20 2.52
CA ASP A 119 14.01 -9.91 2.36
C ASP A 119 14.58 -9.72 0.95
N LYS A 120 15.23 -10.75 0.40
CA LYS A 120 15.77 -10.75 -0.97
C LYS A 120 14.75 -10.48 -2.07
N VAL A 121 13.48 -10.80 -1.83
CA VAL A 121 12.39 -10.57 -2.79
C VAL A 121 11.57 -9.33 -2.43
N ASP A 122 12.09 -8.49 -1.52
CA ASP A 122 11.47 -7.26 -1.03
C ASP A 122 10.11 -7.48 -0.34
N PHE A 123 9.92 -8.65 0.29
CA PHE A 123 8.73 -8.94 1.09
C PHE A 123 8.97 -8.58 2.55
N SER A 124 7.91 -8.20 3.26
CA SER A 124 7.98 -7.92 4.71
C SER A 124 8.49 -9.15 5.45
N THR A 125 9.47 -8.94 6.32
CA THR A 125 10.07 -9.95 7.19
C THR A 125 9.51 -9.89 8.62
N ASP A 126 8.50 -9.04 8.86
CA ASP A 126 7.92 -8.76 10.18
C ASP A 126 6.96 -9.86 10.68
N PHE A 127 7.21 -11.12 10.32
CA PHE A 127 6.38 -12.26 10.73
C PHE A 127 6.89 -12.97 11.99
N PHE A 128 8.20 -12.93 12.29
CA PHE A 128 8.76 -13.44 13.55
C PHE A 128 9.36 -12.33 14.42
N ILE A 129 10.28 -11.56 13.83
CA ILE A 129 10.95 -10.43 14.47
C ILE A 129 10.93 -9.31 13.42
N GLY A 130 10.32 -8.19 13.76
CA GLY A 130 10.44 -7.01 12.93
C GLY A 130 11.84 -6.43 13.06
N VAL A 131 12.52 -6.24 11.93
CA VAL A 131 13.87 -5.67 11.89
C VAL A 131 13.87 -4.52 10.92
N GLY A 132 14.08 -3.32 11.44
CA GLY A 132 14.16 -2.10 10.65
C GLY A 132 15.48 -1.37 10.86
N ILE A 133 15.85 -0.54 9.89
CA ILE A 133 16.91 0.44 10.05
C ILE A 133 16.26 1.77 10.43
N ILE A 134 16.47 2.21 11.67
CA ILE A 134 15.97 3.50 12.15
C ILE A 134 17.12 4.43 12.48
N ARG A 135 16.83 5.73 12.59
CA ARG A 135 17.79 6.70 13.14
C ARG A 135 18.00 6.43 14.63
N ASP A 136 19.24 6.45 15.08
CA ASP A 136 19.57 6.25 16.49
C ASP A 136 19.02 7.43 17.32
N PHE A 137 18.18 7.12 18.31
CA PHE A 137 17.54 8.11 19.20
C PHE A 137 18.56 8.93 20.01
N LYS A 138 19.75 8.39 20.27
CA LYS A 138 20.84 9.07 20.99
C LYS A 138 21.79 9.80 20.05
N ASN A 139 21.85 9.42 18.77
CA ASN A 139 22.70 10.05 17.76
C ASN A 139 22.05 10.03 16.38
N ASN A 140 21.35 11.11 16.04
CA ASN A 140 20.60 11.23 14.78
C ASN A 140 21.45 11.25 13.49
N SER A 141 22.79 11.30 13.61
CA SER A 141 23.72 11.13 12.47
C SER A 141 24.03 9.66 12.17
N ARG A 142 23.52 8.71 12.96
CA ARG A 142 23.71 7.26 12.79
C ARG A 142 22.38 6.54 12.62
N HIS A 143 22.46 5.37 12.01
CA HIS A 143 21.36 4.42 11.92
C HIS A 143 21.67 3.19 12.78
N THR A 144 20.63 2.59 13.36
CA THR A 144 20.69 1.38 14.17
C THR A 144 19.61 0.40 13.73
N LEU A 145 19.81 -0.88 14.04
CA LEU A 145 18.75 -1.87 13.99
C LEU A 145 17.76 -1.60 15.12
N ALA A 146 16.47 -1.74 14.82
CA ALA A 146 15.36 -1.70 15.77
C ALA A 146 14.33 -2.78 15.47
#